data_AF-A0AAD9KB09-F1
#
_entry.id   AF-A0AAD9KB09-F1
#
_cell.length_a   1.000
_cell.length_b   1.000
_cell.length_c   1.000
_cell.angle_alpha   90.00
_cell.angle_beta   90.00
_cell.angle_gamma   90.00
#
_symmetry.space_group_name_H-M   'P 1'
#
loop_
_entity.id
_entity.type
_entity.pdbx_description
1 polymer ?
#
loop_
_entity_poly.entity_id
_entity_poly.type
_entity_poly.pdbx_seq_one_letter_code
_entity_poly.pdbx_strand_id
1 'polypeptide(L)'
;MTDNRKFIDEALKAHNVYRSRHQVSALKHDKEISSIAQRWADHLASTGTFQHSDNRKYKGENLGENIAMKWQSGPGDYTGQEVANQWYSEVKQYSFGQGGSSGTGHFTQVVWKSSKLLGIGRARGRDGRWIVVANYFPAGNFIGRYNENVLPAKDGRTSLIGQDDSDVSKDSSSFFSDNRLVVKPTNAAENRVVSRTTKTVTEGFGAKKRTKKIVTETIMAADGSKKTTTTETVTTGN
;
A
#
# COMPACT_ATOMS: atom_id res chain seq x y z
N MET A 1 28.71 -7.90 10.21
CA MET A 1 28.38 -6.68 9.44
C MET A 1 27.48 -7.11 8.31
N THR A 2 26.23 -6.66 8.30
CA THR A 2 25.29 -7.07 7.26
C THR A 2 25.63 -6.34 5.96
N ASP A 3 25.82 -7.09 4.89
CA ASP A 3 26.23 -6.53 3.60
C ASP A 3 25.11 -5.65 3.03
N ASN A 4 25.34 -4.34 2.98
CA ASN A 4 24.39 -3.37 2.44
C ASN A 4 24.06 -3.67 0.96
N ARG A 5 24.98 -4.29 0.22
CA ARG A 5 24.75 -4.72 -1.16
C ARG A 5 23.69 -5.79 -1.24
N LYS A 6 23.80 -6.84 -0.42
CA LYS A 6 22.78 -7.90 -0.33
C LYS A 6 21.39 -7.34 -0.03
N PHE A 7 21.29 -6.42 0.94
CA PHE A 7 20.02 -5.76 1.27
C PHE A 7 19.42 -5.00 0.07
N ILE A 8 20.23 -4.21 -0.64
CA ILE A 8 19.81 -3.47 -1.83
C ILE A 8 19.36 -4.43 -2.94
N ASP A 9 20.11 -5.50 -3.19
CA ASP A 9 19.80 -6.48 -4.24
C ASP A 9 18.49 -7.23 -3.94
N GLU A 10 18.27 -7.65 -2.69
CA GLU A 10 17.02 -8.27 -2.24
C GLU A 10 15.83 -7.33 -2.43
N ALA A 11 15.97 -6.07 -2.00
CA ALA A 11 14.92 -5.07 -2.15
C ALA A 11 14.60 -4.83 -3.64
N LEU A 12 15.61 -4.60 -4.48
CA LEU A 12 15.43 -4.36 -5.91
C LEU A 12 14.76 -5.57 -6.59
N LYS A 13 15.23 -6.78 -6.29
CA LYS A 13 14.66 -8.02 -6.83
C LYS A 13 13.20 -8.16 -6.44
N ALA A 14 12.86 -7.96 -5.17
CA ALA A 14 11.49 -8.06 -4.68
C ALA A 14 10.58 -7.00 -5.34
N HIS A 15 11.02 -5.74 -5.42
CA HIS A 15 10.29 -4.69 -6.15
C HIS A 15 10.02 -5.11 -7.60
N ASN A 16 11.02 -5.67 -8.29
CA ASN A 16 10.88 -6.05 -9.69
C ASN A 16 10.00 -7.28 -9.93
N VAL A 17 9.92 -8.20 -8.96
CA VAL A 17 8.92 -9.29 -8.98
C VAL A 17 7.51 -8.72 -8.85
N TYR A 18 7.28 -7.77 -7.94
CA TYR A 18 5.96 -7.14 -7.82
C TYR A 18 5.60 -6.33 -9.06
N ARG A 19 6.53 -5.52 -9.56
CA ARG A 19 6.33 -4.71 -10.76
C ARG A 19 6.00 -5.54 -12.01
N SER A 20 6.60 -6.71 -12.17
CA SER A 20 6.28 -7.60 -13.30
C SER A 20 4.85 -8.12 -13.24
N ARG A 21 4.31 -8.42 -12.06
CA ARG A 21 2.89 -8.81 -11.86
C ARG A 21 1.95 -7.71 -12.31
N HIS A 22 2.31 -6.47 -12.02
CA HIS A 22 1.58 -5.26 -12.41
C HIS A 22 1.93 -4.76 -13.81
N GLN A 23 2.63 -5.55 -14.62
CA GLN A 23 2.91 -5.26 -16.04
C GLN A 23 3.68 -3.94 -16.26
N VAL A 24 4.49 -3.51 -15.27
CA VAL A 24 5.31 -2.30 -15.37
C VAL A 24 6.79 -2.64 -15.44
N SER A 25 7.58 -1.78 -16.09
CA SER A 25 9.01 -1.99 -16.28
C SER A 25 9.76 -2.11 -14.95
N ALA A 26 10.78 -2.97 -14.91
CA ALA A 26 11.67 -3.10 -13.76
C ALA A 26 12.37 -1.77 -13.41
N LEU A 27 12.56 -1.53 -12.11
CA LEU A 27 13.42 -0.48 -11.59
C LEU A 27 14.89 -0.90 -11.75
N LYS A 28 15.75 0.11 -11.89
CA LYS A 28 17.20 -0.03 -11.80
C LYS A 28 17.70 0.60 -10.50
N HIS A 29 18.71 0.00 -9.89
CA HIS A 29 19.37 0.62 -8.75
C HIS A 29 20.14 1.87 -9.18
N ASP A 30 20.06 2.93 -8.37
CA ASP A 30 20.88 4.11 -8.50
C ASP A 30 21.60 4.39 -7.16
N LYS A 31 22.94 4.48 -7.22
CA LYS A 31 23.79 4.63 -6.04
C LYS A 31 23.67 6.01 -5.39
N GLU A 32 23.43 7.06 -6.17
CA GLU A 32 23.27 8.41 -5.65
C GLU A 32 21.94 8.53 -4.91
N ILE A 33 20.86 7.99 -5.49
CA ILE A 33 19.55 7.91 -4.83
C ILE A 33 19.64 7.05 -3.56
N SER A 34 20.37 5.93 -3.57
CA SER A 34 20.62 5.13 -2.36
C SER A 34 21.37 5.91 -1.28
N SER A 35 22.31 6.77 -1.68
CA SER A 35 23.05 7.60 -0.73
C SER A 35 22.15 8.67 -0.09
N ILE A 36 21.20 9.23 -0.84
CA ILE A 36 20.17 10.14 -0.30
C ILE A 36 19.29 9.39 0.71
N ALA A 37 18.77 8.23 0.33
CA ALA A 37 17.93 7.40 1.18
C ALA A 37 18.65 6.96 2.48
N GLN A 38 19.92 6.56 2.37
CA GLN A 38 20.72 6.15 3.51
C GLN A 38 20.91 7.29 4.52
N ARG A 39 21.27 8.49 4.05
CA ARG A 39 21.40 9.66 4.94
C ARG A 39 20.11 9.94 5.70
N TRP A 40 18.96 9.79 5.06
CA TRP A 40 17.67 9.98 5.74
C TRP A 40 17.38 8.85 6.74
N ALA A 41 17.66 7.59 6.39
CA ALA A 41 17.52 6.47 7.32
C ALA A 41 18.38 6.67 8.58
N ASP A 42 19.63 7.12 8.43
CA ASP A 42 20.53 7.43 9.54
C ASP A 42 19.99 8.58 10.42
N HIS A 43 19.43 9.62 9.79
CA HIS A 43 18.80 10.74 10.50
C HIS A 43 17.59 10.29 11.33
N LEU A 44 16.69 9.49 10.75
CA LEU A 44 15.52 8.97 11.46
C LEU A 44 15.92 8.03 12.60
N ALA A 45 16.89 7.15 12.37
CA ALA A 45 17.39 6.22 13.40
C ALA A 45 18.10 6.93 14.56
N SER A 46 18.75 8.08 14.32
CA SER A 46 19.44 8.85 15.36
C SER A 46 18.54 9.80 16.14
N THR A 47 17.54 10.39 15.48
CA THR A 47 16.59 11.32 16.12
C THR A 47 15.37 10.61 16.72
N GLY A 48 15.12 9.37 16.31
CA GLY A 48 13.96 8.59 16.72
C GLY A 48 12.64 9.04 16.11
N THR A 49 12.67 10.01 15.17
CA THR A 49 11.52 10.49 14.42
C THR A 49 11.09 9.51 13.33
N PHE A 50 9.87 9.66 12.82
CA PHE A 50 9.35 8.84 11.72
C PHE A 50 8.55 9.72 10.76
N GLN A 51 9.25 10.39 9.86
CA GLN A 51 8.67 11.34 8.92
C GLN A 51 9.40 11.35 7.57
N HIS A 52 8.71 11.86 6.55
CA HIS A 52 9.28 12.04 5.22
C HIS A 52 10.39 13.09 5.19
N SER A 53 11.32 12.95 4.24
CA SER A 53 12.39 13.93 4.02
C SER A 53 11.90 15.16 3.28
N ASP A 54 12.13 16.35 3.83
CA ASP A 54 11.76 17.62 3.18
C ASP A 54 12.67 18.00 2.00
N ASN A 55 13.88 17.41 1.91
CA ASN A 55 14.89 17.78 0.91
C ASN A 55 15.47 16.57 0.16
N ARG A 56 14.59 15.76 -0.42
CA ARG A 56 14.95 14.60 -1.25
C ARG A 56 14.93 14.97 -2.75
N LYS A 57 16.03 15.55 -3.23
CA LYS A 57 16.17 15.92 -4.65
C LYS A 57 17.21 15.07 -5.37
N TYR A 58 16.91 14.75 -6.63
CA TYR A 58 17.84 14.13 -7.56
C TYR A 58 17.69 14.83 -8.91
N LYS A 59 18.80 15.34 -9.46
CA LYS A 59 18.82 16.10 -10.72
C LYS A 59 17.83 17.28 -10.75
N GLY A 60 17.67 17.97 -9.62
CA GLY A 60 16.80 19.14 -9.49
C GLY A 60 15.32 18.83 -9.21
N GLU A 61 14.91 17.56 -9.28
CA GLU A 61 13.53 17.13 -9.10
C GLU A 61 13.33 16.39 -7.77
N ASN A 62 12.10 16.41 -7.25
CA ASN A 62 11.76 15.69 -6.02
C ASN A 62 11.69 14.18 -6.26
N LEU A 63 12.17 13.40 -5.29
CA LEU A 63 12.05 11.95 -5.27
C LEU A 63 10.72 11.49 -4.67
N GLY A 64 10.21 10.35 -5.13
CA GLY A 64 9.21 9.57 -4.37
C GLY A 64 9.86 8.98 -3.11
N GLU A 65 9.08 8.65 -2.08
CA GLU A 65 9.62 8.09 -0.84
C GLU A 65 8.69 7.11 -0.15
N ASN A 66 9.25 5.98 0.26
CA ASN A 66 8.65 5.06 1.21
C ASN A 66 9.55 4.93 2.44
N ILE A 67 8.95 4.81 3.62
CA ILE A 67 9.68 4.60 4.88
C ILE A 67 9.09 3.37 5.57
N ALA A 68 9.94 2.54 6.16
CA ALA A 68 9.53 1.42 6.98
C ALA A 68 10.28 1.38 8.32
N MET A 69 9.64 0.80 9.32
CA MET A 69 10.22 0.57 10.64
C MET A 69 9.89 -0.85 11.10
N LYS A 70 10.87 -1.52 11.72
CA LYS A 70 10.70 -2.82 12.39
C LYS A 70 11.47 -2.81 13.71
N TRP A 71 10.82 -3.17 14.81
CA TRP A 71 11.50 -3.40 16.09
C TRP A 71 12.21 -4.75 16.06
N GLN A 72 13.45 -4.79 16.55
CA GLN A 72 14.23 -6.02 16.60
C GLN A 72 15.15 -6.06 17.82
N SER A 73 14.76 -6.87 18.82
CA SER A 73 15.50 -7.01 20.09
C SER A 73 16.76 -7.88 19.98
N GLY A 74 16.91 -8.67 18.91
CA GLY A 74 18.02 -9.62 18.71
C GLY A 74 18.93 -9.31 17.50
N PRO A 75 19.83 -10.24 17.11
CA PRO A 75 20.74 -10.04 15.97
C PRO A 75 20.05 -10.13 14.59
N GLY A 76 18.74 -10.37 14.57
CA GLY A 76 17.96 -10.45 13.33
C GLY A 76 18.02 -9.16 12.50
N ASP A 77 17.85 -9.34 11.20
CA ASP A 77 17.93 -8.27 10.23
C ASP A 77 16.54 -7.88 9.70
N TYR A 78 16.45 -6.71 9.07
CA TYR A 78 15.28 -6.32 8.29
C TYR A 78 15.65 -6.38 6.81
N THR A 79 15.35 -7.51 6.18
CA THR A 79 15.79 -7.86 4.83
C THR A 79 15.12 -7.01 3.77
N GLY A 80 15.75 -6.90 2.59
CA GLY A 80 15.19 -6.10 1.50
C GLY A 80 13.85 -6.65 1.00
N GLN A 81 13.70 -7.98 1.02
CA GLN A 81 12.45 -8.65 0.68
C GLN A 81 11.33 -8.36 1.69
N GLU A 82 11.61 -8.44 3.00
CA GLU A 82 10.60 -8.14 4.02
C GLU A 82 10.08 -6.70 3.91
N VAL A 83 10.96 -5.74 3.64
CA VAL A 83 10.57 -4.33 3.41
C VAL A 83 9.65 -4.21 2.20
N ALA A 84 10.05 -4.78 1.07
CA ALA A 84 9.24 -4.74 -0.15
C ALA A 84 7.89 -5.43 0.04
N ASN A 85 7.86 -6.57 0.74
CA ASN A 85 6.63 -7.28 1.09
C ASN A 85 5.70 -6.42 1.96
N GLN A 86 6.26 -5.73 2.97
CA GLN A 86 5.48 -4.84 3.83
C GLN A 86 4.81 -3.72 3.03
N TRP A 87 5.56 -3.01 2.19
CA TRP A 87 5.00 -1.96 1.32
C TRP A 87 3.99 -2.49 0.32
N TYR A 88 4.27 -3.64 -0.30
CA TYR A 88 3.36 -4.24 -1.28
C TYR A 88 2.07 -4.76 -0.65
N SER A 89 2.09 -5.18 0.63
CA SER A 89 0.92 -5.75 1.32
C SER A 89 -0.30 -4.82 1.36
N GLU A 90 -0.09 -3.51 1.21
CA GLU A 90 -1.16 -2.51 1.10
C GLU A 90 -2.04 -2.70 -0.14
N VAL A 91 -1.60 -3.50 -1.14
CA VAL A 91 -2.42 -3.90 -2.29
C VAL A 91 -3.78 -4.49 -1.86
N LYS A 92 -3.84 -5.14 -0.70
CA LYS A 92 -5.07 -5.71 -0.13
C LYS A 92 -6.13 -4.65 0.20
N GLN A 93 -5.71 -3.39 0.39
CA GLN A 93 -6.57 -2.26 0.70
C GLN A 93 -6.79 -1.34 -0.53
N TYR A 94 -6.09 -1.59 -1.63
CA TYR A 94 -6.13 -0.74 -2.81
C TYR A 94 -7.28 -1.11 -3.74
N SER A 95 -8.10 -0.12 -4.09
CA SER A 95 -9.19 -0.26 -5.06
C SER A 95 -8.78 0.31 -6.40
N PHE A 96 -8.44 -0.55 -7.37
CA PHE A 96 -8.05 -0.15 -8.71
C PHE A 96 -9.14 0.70 -9.39
N GLY A 97 -8.72 1.77 -10.07
CA GLY A 97 -9.63 2.70 -10.77
C GLY A 97 -10.22 3.81 -9.90
N GLN A 98 -10.09 3.75 -8.57
CA GLN A 98 -10.63 4.76 -7.65
C GLN A 98 -9.60 5.81 -7.19
N GLY A 99 -8.36 5.73 -7.69
CA GLY A 99 -7.25 6.60 -7.28
C GLY A 99 -6.54 6.11 -6.01
N GLY A 100 -5.61 6.92 -5.50
CA GLY A 100 -4.90 6.64 -4.25
C GLY A 100 -5.80 6.81 -3.03
N SER A 101 -5.70 5.88 -2.07
CA SER A 101 -6.35 5.99 -0.76
C SER A 101 -5.32 6.09 0.37
N SER A 102 -5.78 6.53 1.55
CA SER A 102 -4.94 6.52 2.75
C SER A 102 -4.52 5.09 3.06
N GLY A 103 -3.23 4.89 3.37
CA GLY A 103 -2.69 3.57 3.70
C GLY A 103 -2.32 2.69 2.50
N THR A 104 -2.38 3.21 1.27
CA THR A 104 -1.92 2.47 0.07
C THR A 104 -0.74 3.13 -0.65
N GLY A 105 -0.20 4.21 -0.08
CA GLY A 105 0.82 5.03 -0.70
C GLY A 105 2.13 4.29 -0.95
N HIS A 106 2.48 3.34 -0.09
CA HIS A 106 3.71 2.58 -0.26
C HIS A 106 3.56 1.59 -1.42
N PHE A 107 2.44 0.85 -1.46
CA PHE A 107 2.14 -0.05 -2.58
C PHE A 107 2.14 0.70 -3.91
N THR A 108 1.40 1.81 -4.00
CA THR A 108 1.28 2.55 -5.26
C THR A 108 2.63 3.07 -5.74
N GLN A 109 3.53 3.45 -4.83
CA GLN A 109 4.89 3.86 -5.18
C GLN A 109 5.75 2.68 -5.68
N VAL A 110 5.66 1.50 -5.05
CA VAL A 110 6.40 0.29 -5.47
C VAL A 110 6.07 -0.06 -6.93
N VAL A 111 4.79 -0.03 -7.29
CA VAL A 111 4.33 -0.43 -8.63
C VAL A 111 4.14 0.74 -9.61
N TRP A 112 4.56 1.96 -9.23
CA TRP A 112 4.37 3.15 -10.07
C TRP A 112 5.06 3.00 -11.43
N LYS A 113 4.28 2.94 -12.51
CA LYS A 113 4.77 2.65 -13.88
C LYS A 113 5.87 3.59 -14.36
N SER A 114 5.73 4.88 -14.05
CA SER A 114 6.67 5.90 -14.52
C SER A 114 8.00 5.90 -13.75
N SER A 115 8.05 5.41 -12.51
CA SER A 115 9.31 5.30 -11.76
C SER A 115 10.24 4.32 -12.45
N LYS A 116 11.52 4.69 -12.58
CA LYS A 116 12.56 3.94 -13.28
C LYS A 116 13.74 3.57 -12.40
N LEU A 117 14.06 4.39 -11.42
CA LEU A 117 15.19 4.20 -10.52
C LEU A 117 14.70 3.99 -9.09
N LEU A 118 15.44 3.14 -8.37
CA LEU A 118 15.30 2.88 -6.94
C LEU A 118 16.64 3.17 -6.26
N GLY A 119 16.61 3.96 -5.20
CA GLY A 119 17.65 3.96 -4.19
C GLY A 119 17.05 3.59 -2.85
N ILE A 120 17.74 2.77 -2.08
CA ILE A 120 17.30 2.33 -0.76
C ILE A 120 18.46 2.36 0.22
N GLY A 121 18.17 2.71 1.46
CA GLY A 121 19.11 2.73 2.57
C GLY A 121 18.43 2.30 3.86
N ARG A 122 19.21 1.79 4.81
CA ARG A 122 18.71 1.35 6.11
C ARG A 122 19.67 1.68 7.24
N ALA A 123 19.12 1.94 8.41
CA ALA A 123 19.87 2.22 9.62
C ALA A 123 19.27 1.47 10.80
N ARG A 124 20.10 1.14 11.79
CA ARG A 124 19.65 0.58 13.07
C ARG A 124 19.84 1.62 14.16
N GLY A 125 18.74 2.02 14.79
CA GLY A 125 18.76 2.88 15.97
C GLY A 125 19.39 2.17 17.17
N ARG A 126 19.89 2.95 18.14
CA ARG A 126 20.47 2.42 19.39
C ARG A 126 19.44 1.66 20.24
N ASP A 127 18.17 1.98 20.05
CA ASP A 127 17.02 1.33 20.67
C ASP A 127 16.62 0.00 20.01
N GLY A 128 17.35 -0.43 18.98
CA GLY A 128 17.10 -1.70 18.29
C GLY A 128 16.06 -1.63 17.17
N ARG A 129 15.56 -0.44 16.81
CA ARG A 129 14.72 -0.27 15.62
C ARG A 129 15.55 -0.32 14.34
N TRP A 130 15.07 -1.04 13.34
CA TRP A 130 15.46 -0.83 11.97
C TRP A 130 14.60 0.25 11.34
N ILE A 131 15.24 1.20 10.66
CA ILE A 131 14.60 2.19 9.79
C ILE A 131 15.09 1.97 8.37
N VAL A 132 14.15 1.98 7.42
CA VAL A 132 14.44 1.82 6.00
C VAL A 132 13.79 2.95 5.24
N VAL A 133 14.53 3.55 4.31
CA VAL A 133 14.04 4.59 3.40
C VAL A 133 14.31 4.12 1.98
N ALA A 134 13.30 4.16 1.11
CA ALA A 134 13.46 3.99 -0.32
C ALA A 134 13.03 5.27 -1.04
N ASN A 135 13.84 5.71 -2.00
CA ASN A 135 13.52 6.80 -2.89
C ASN A 135 13.40 6.33 -4.35
N TYR A 136 12.47 6.96 -5.08
CA TYR A 136 12.08 6.57 -6.43
C TYR A 136 12.20 7.75 -7.40
N PHE A 137 12.72 7.50 -8.59
CA PHE A 137 12.83 8.52 -9.64
C PHE A 137 12.33 8.02 -11.00
N PRO A 138 11.47 8.78 -11.72
CA PRO A 138 10.69 9.91 -11.22
C PRO A 138 9.77 9.54 -10.04
N ALA A 139 9.34 10.56 -9.29
CA ALA A 139 8.44 10.37 -8.15
C ALA A 139 7.10 9.74 -8.57
N GLY A 140 6.48 8.99 -7.67
CA GLY A 140 5.14 8.46 -7.83
C GLY A 140 4.09 9.22 -7.05
N ASN A 141 2.91 8.62 -6.93
CA ASN A 141 1.81 9.11 -6.08
C ASN A 141 1.31 10.52 -6.42
N PHE A 142 1.39 10.90 -7.69
CA PHE A 142 0.77 12.14 -8.17
C PHE A 142 -0.75 11.98 -8.26
N ILE A 143 -1.46 12.87 -7.57
CA ILE A 143 -2.93 12.94 -7.62
C ILE A 143 -3.39 13.09 -9.08
N GLY A 144 -4.40 12.32 -9.47
CA GLY A 144 -4.93 12.28 -10.83
C GLY A 144 -4.15 11.37 -11.80
N ARG A 145 -3.01 10.79 -11.40
CA ARG A 145 -2.17 9.95 -12.27
C ARG A 145 -2.13 8.47 -11.84
N TYR A 146 -3.01 8.04 -10.94
CA TYR A 146 -3.01 6.67 -10.42
C TYR A 146 -3.43 5.63 -11.48
N ASN A 147 -4.49 5.89 -12.24
CA ASN A 147 -5.04 4.90 -13.17
C ASN A 147 -4.07 4.50 -14.29
N GLU A 148 -3.20 5.42 -14.70
CA GLU A 148 -2.15 5.17 -15.71
C GLU A 148 -0.87 4.55 -15.12
N ASN A 149 -0.65 4.66 -13.81
CA ASN A 149 0.60 4.25 -13.16
C ASN A 149 0.46 3.02 -12.25
N VAL A 150 -0.74 2.70 -11.77
CA VAL A 150 -1.01 1.60 -10.84
C VAL A 150 -1.99 0.64 -11.51
N LEU A 151 -1.43 -0.27 -12.31
CA LEU A 151 -2.19 -1.28 -13.07
C LEU A 151 -2.57 -2.44 -12.14
N PRO A 152 -3.67 -3.16 -12.38
CA PRO A 152 -3.96 -4.41 -11.66
C PRO A 152 -2.92 -5.50 -11.98
N ALA A 153 -2.79 -6.49 -11.09
CA ALA A 153 -1.97 -7.66 -11.37
C ALA A 153 -2.57 -8.46 -12.55
N LYS A 154 -1.73 -8.87 -13.51
CA LYS A 154 -2.16 -9.53 -14.76
C LYS A 154 -3.06 -10.74 -14.55
N ASP A 155 -2.77 -11.53 -13.53
CA ASP A 155 -3.43 -12.79 -13.20
C ASP A 155 -4.20 -12.70 -11.86
N GLY A 156 -4.40 -11.49 -11.35
CA GLY A 156 -5.00 -11.26 -10.02
C GLY A 156 -4.10 -11.64 -8.84
N ARG A 157 -2.88 -12.16 -9.06
CA ARG A 157 -2.01 -12.60 -7.96
C ARG A 157 -1.42 -11.43 -7.18
N THR A 158 -1.72 -11.39 -5.90
CA THR A 158 -1.22 -10.38 -4.94
C THR A 158 -0.50 -11.00 -3.73
N SER A 159 -0.13 -12.29 -3.81
CA SER A 159 0.59 -13.01 -2.75
C SER A 159 1.97 -12.42 -2.45
N LEU A 160 2.45 -12.51 -1.21
CA LEU A 160 3.76 -11.95 -0.84
C LEU A 160 4.90 -12.91 -1.20
N ILE A 161 6.09 -12.39 -1.53
CA ILE A 161 7.24 -13.25 -1.86
C ILE A 161 7.66 -14.01 -0.60
N GLY A 162 7.80 -15.34 -0.70
CA GLY A 162 8.17 -16.19 0.43
C GLY A 162 7.02 -16.52 1.38
N GLN A 163 5.79 -16.17 1.03
CA GLN A 163 4.59 -16.77 1.61
C GLN A 163 4.01 -17.73 0.57
N ASP A 164 4.12 -19.03 0.82
CA ASP A 164 3.57 -20.07 -0.06
C ASP A 164 2.04 -20.07 0.04
N ASP A 165 1.35 -20.26 -1.08
CA ASP A 165 -0.12 -20.25 -1.23
C ASP A 165 -0.77 -21.51 -0.59
N SER A 166 -0.30 -21.93 0.59
CA SER A 166 -0.84 -23.06 1.34
C SER A 166 -2.23 -22.81 1.97
N ASP A 167 -2.86 -21.66 1.66
CA ASP A 167 -4.22 -21.32 2.11
C ASP A 167 -5.21 -21.07 0.96
N VAL A 168 -4.86 -21.43 -0.30
CA VAL A 168 -5.80 -21.44 -1.43
C VAL A 168 -5.63 -22.74 -2.23
N SER A 169 -6.03 -23.87 -1.63
CA SER A 169 -6.70 -25.00 -2.32
C SER A 169 -6.87 -26.20 -1.36
N LYS A 170 -8.01 -26.26 -0.68
CA LYS A 170 -8.74 -27.53 -0.51
C LYS A 170 -10.13 -27.35 -1.11
N ASP A 171 -10.19 -27.11 -2.42
CA ASP A 171 -11.12 -27.84 -3.28
C ASP A 171 -10.83 -27.50 -4.75
N SER A 172 -9.94 -28.27 -5.39
CA SER A 172 -9.82 -28.26 -6.85
C SER A 172 -9.34 -29.62 -7.30
N SER A 173 -10.14 -30.65 -7.00
CA SER A 173 -10.04 -31.96 -7.64
C SER A 173 -11.43 -32.48 -7.96
N SER A 174 -12.00 -32.04 -9.08
CA SER A 174 -12.81 -32.90 -9.95
C SER A 174 -13.06 -32.20 -11.29
N PHE A 175 -12.22 -32.52 -12.28
CA PHE A 175 -12.54 -32.31 -13.68
C PHE A 175 -13.25 -33.56 -14.21
N PHE A 176 -14.47 -33.36 -14.71
CA PHE A 176 -15.30 -34.21 -15.59
C PHE A 176 -15.68 -35.63 -15.12
N SER A 177 -16.95 -35.79 -14.72
CA SER A 177 -17.81 -36.83 -15.29
C SER A 177 -19.27 -36.35 -15.35
N ASP A 178 -19.90 -36.74 -16.44
CA ASP A 178 -21.24 -36.37 -16.90
C ASP A 178 -22.34 -36.71 -15.87
N ASN A 179 -23.17 -35.72 -15.49
CA ASN A 179 -24.56 -35.99 -15.15
C ASN A 179 -25.42 -34.73 -15.30
N ARG A 180 -26.34 -34.76 -16.28
CA ARG A 180 -27.43 -33.80 -16.43
C ARG A 180 -28.30 -33.75 -15.18
N LEU A 181 -28.42 -32.57 -14.56
CA LEU A 181 -29.64 -32.14 -13.87
C LEU A 181 -29.88 -30.65 -14.14
N VAL A 182 -31.04 -30.39 -14.74
CA VAL A 182 -31.58 -29.06 -15.04
C VAL A 182 -31.93 -28.34 -13.75
N VAL A 183 -31.34 -27.17 -13.49
CA VAL A 183 -31.84 -26.21 -12.49
C VAL A 183 -31.83 -24.80 -13.11
N LYS A 184 -33.01 -24.17 -13.08
CA LYS A 184 -33.37 -22.90 -13.72
C LYS A 184 -32.62 -21.69 -13.10
N PRO A 185 -32.44 -20.58 -13.84
CA PRO A 185 -31.82 -19.38 -13.31
C PRO A 185 -32.81 -18.65 -12.37
N THR A 186 -32.40 -18.41 -11.14
CA THR A 186 -33.08 -17.45 -10.24
C THR A 186 -32.32 -16.12 -10.27
N ASN A 187 -32.86 -15.15 -10.99
CA ASN A 187 -32.53 -13.74 -10.84
C ASN A 187 -33.04 -13.25 -9.47
N ALA A 188 -32.12 -12.82 -8.60
CA ALA A 188 -32.42 -11.88 -7.53
C ALA A 188 -31.26 -10.89 -7.47
N ALA A 189 -31.44 -9.72 -8.05
CA ALA A 189 -30.49 -8.62 -7.96
C ALA A 189 -30.58 -8.01 -6.56
N GLU A 190 -29.52 -8.16 -5.76
CA GLU A 190 -29.45 -7.59 -4.42
C GLU A 190 -29.04 -6.11 -4.48
N ASN A 191 -29.64 -5.29 -3.60
CA ASN A 191 -29.29 -3.89 -3.43
C ASN A 191 -27.83 -3.75 -2.97
N ARG A 192 -27.01 -3.05 -3.76
CA ARG A 192 -25.57 -2.89 -3.49
C ARG A 192 -25.27 -1.50 -2.93
N VAL A 193 -24.58 -1.41 -1.79
CA VAL A 193 -24.01 -0.14 -1.32
C VAL A 193 -22.91 0.28 -2.30
N VAL A 194 -23.04 1.44 -2.93
CA VAL A 194 -22.10 1.93 -3.96
C VAL A 194 -21.25 3.09 -3.50
N SER A 195 -21.67 3.82 -2.45
CA SER A 195 -20.76 4.71 -1.73
C SER A 195 -21.18 4.87 -0.28
N ARG A 196 -20.20 5.03 0.61
CA ARG A 196 -20.39 5.38 2.02
C ARG A 196 -19.34 6.42 2.41
N THR A 197 -19.78 7.59 2.87
CA THR A 197 -18.91 8.66 3.36
C THR A 197 -19.22 8.93 4.83
N THR A 198 -18.18 9.13 5.64
CA THR A 198 -18.32 9.52 7.04
C THR A 198 -17.64 10.87 7.25
N LYS A 199 -18.34 11.80 7.89
CA LYS A 199 -17.79 13.09 8.33
C LYS A 199 -17.94 13.21 9.84
N THR A 200 -16.87 13.64 10.51
CA THR A 200 -16.90 13.94 11.95
C THR A 200 -16.79 15.44 12.14
N VAL A 201 -17.76 16.03 12.82
CA VAL A 201 -17.80 17.46 13.13
C VAL A 201 -17.70 17.60 14.64
N THR A 202 -16.72 18.35 15.13
CA THR A 202 -16.57 18.63 16.57
C THR A 202 -16.82 20.10 16.80
N GLU A 203 -17.80 20.42 17.65
CA GLU A 203 -18.18 21.78 18.00
C GLU A 203 -17.92 22.04 19.49
N GLY A 204 -17.38 23.22 19.82
CA GLY A 204 -17.10 23.67 21.18
C GLY A 204 -15.61 23.80 21.53
N PHE A 205 -15.31 24.55 22.60
CA PHE A 205 -13.97 24.77 23.13
C PHE A 205 -13.85 24.22 24.57
N GLY A 206 -12.69 23.64 24.91
CA GLY A 206 -12.42 23.08 26.24
C GLY A 206 -13.21 21.80 26.55
N ALA A 207 -13.65 21.64 27.81
CA ALA A 207 -14.32 20.44 28.32
C ALA A 207 -15.78 20.24 27.85
N LYS A 208 -16.34 21.17 27.06
CA LYS A 208 -17.70 21.07 26.51
C LYS A 208 -17.69 20.80 25.00
N LYS A 209 -16.88 19.83 24.55
CA LYS A 209 -16.83 19.41 23.14
C LYS A 209 -17.94 18.41 22.83
N ARG A 210 -18.69 18.67 21.77
CA ARG A 210 -19.66 17.72 21.20
C ARG A 210 -19.14 17.22 19.88
N THR A 211 -19.11 15.90 19.71
CA THR A 211 -18.67 15.28 18.46
C THR A 211 -19.87 14.66 17.76
N LYS A 212 -20.12 15.08 16.54
CA LYS A 212 -21.16 14.57 15.65
C LYS A 212 -20.52 13.74 14.55
N LYS A 213 -21.00 12.53 14.34
CA LYS A 213 -20.61 11.66 13.23
C LYS A 213 -21.77 11.57 12.25
N ILE A 214 -21.56 12.04 11.03
CA ILE A 214 -22.54 12.01 9.95
C ILE A 214 -22.10 10.96 8.95
N VAL A 215 -22.92 9.94 8.75
CA VAL A 215 -22.70 8.86 7.78
C VAL A 215 -23.69 9.05 6.63
N THR A 216 -23.20 9.11 5.40
CA THR A 216 -24.03 9.15 4.19
C THR A 216 -23.75 7.91 3.36
N GLU A 217 -24.79 7.15 3.05
CA GLU A 217 -24.74 5.93 2.26
C GLU A 217 -25.57 6.09 0.99
N THR A 218 -25.05 5.64 -0.15
CA THR A 218 -25.81 5.52 -1.39
C THR A 218 -25.88 4.07 -1.79
N ILE A 219 -27.10 3.56 -1.92
CA ILE A 219 -27.41 2.21 -2.37
C ILE A 219 -27.92 2.29 -3.80
N MET A 220 -27.36 1.46 -4.68
CA MET A 220 -27.95 1.18 -5.98
C MET A 220 -28.98 0.07 -5.81
N ALA A 221 -30.22 0.35 -6.17
CA ALA A 221 -31.24 -0.65 -6.24
C ALA A 221 -31.04 -1.54 -7.48
N ALA A 222 -31.66 -2.72 -7.46
CA ALA A 222 -31.67 -3.67 -8.56
C ALA A 222 -32.10 -3.08 -9.92
N ASP A 223 -32.96 -2.05 -9.90
CA ASP A 223 -33.45 -1.33 -11.07
C ASP A 223 -32.48 -0.24 -11.59
N GLY A 224 -31.31 -0.11 -10.97
CA GLY A 224 -30.31 0.90 -11.32
C GLY A 224 -30.56 2.28 -10.69
N SER A 225 -31.63 2.46 -9.92
CA SER A 225 -31.90 3.71 -9.21
C SER A 225 -30.96 3.89 -8.01
N LYS A 226 -30.58 5.14 -7.72
CA LYS A 226 -29.73 5.51 -6.58
C LYS A 226 -30.61 6.02 -5.44
N LYS A 227 -30.49 5.42 -4.26
CA LYS A 227 -31.07 5.96 -3.02
C LYS A 227 -29.96 6.33 -2.05
N THR A 228 -29.95 7.59 -1.62
CA THR A 228 -28.97 8.10 -0.65
C THR A 228 -29.66 8.34 0.70
N THR A 229 -29.07 7.83 1.78
CA THR A 229 -29.53 7.98 3.16
C THR A 229 -28.42 8.61 4.00
N THR A 230 -28.75 9.61 4.82
CA THR A 230 -27.81 10.25 5.75
C THR A 230 -28.28 10.06 7.18
N THR A 231 -27.40 9.54 8.04
CA THR A 231 -27.64 9.30 9.47
C THR A 231 -26.63 10.10 10.29
N GLU A 232 -27.10 10.85 11.29
CA GLU A 232 -26.28 11.58 12.24
C GLU A 232 -26.29 10.90 13.61
N THR A 233 -25.13 10.76 14.24
CA THR A 233 -24.99 10.28 15.61
C THR A 233 -24.16 11.26 16.42
N VAL A 234 -24.68 11.71 17.56
CA VAL A 234 -24.00 12.66 18.44
C VAL A 234 -23.47 11.93 19.67
N THR A 235 -22.20 12.15 20.00
CA THR A 235 -21.58 11.65 21.23
C THR A 235 -21.10 12.84 22.06
N THR A 236 -21.63 12.97 23.28
CA THR A 236 -21.20 13.96 24.27
C THR A 236 -20.16 13.34 25.18
N GLY A 237 -18.95 13.92 25.25
CA GLY A 237 -18.00 13.58 26.30
C GLY A 237 -18.45 14.20 27.62
N ASN A 238 -18.51 13.39 28.68
CA ASN A 238 -18.58 13.89 30.05
C ASN A 238 -17.20 14.41 30.49
#